data_AF-A0A151S2M9-F1
#
_entry.id   AF-A0A151S2M9-F1
#
_cell.length_a   1.000
_cell.length_b   1.000
_cell.length_c   1.000
_cell.angle_alpha   90.00
_cell.angle_beta   90.00
_cell.angle_gamma   90.00
#
_symmetry.space_group_name_H-M   'P 1'
#
loop_
_entity.id
_entity.type
_entity.pdbx_description
1 polymer ?
#
loop_
_entity_poly.entity_id
_entity_poly.type
_entity_poly.pdbx_seq_one_letter_code
_entity_poly.pdbx_strand_id
1 'polypeptide(L)'
;MGPKKVVSKSYNEALKGNDDGRSWAKKVEFPIFEDVDPIGWIAQAEKFFEVHEIHPTEKLQLAFVSMKGVAIHWFRISRQKNLNSTWKGFPNALIQRFGEN
;
A
#
# COMPACT_ATOMS: atom_id res chain seq x y z
N MET A 1 -6.60 25.72 4.53
CA MET A 1 -6.98 24.46 5.21
C MET A 1 -6.51 23.30 4.33
N GLY A 2 -5.30 22.79 4.58
CA GLY A 2 -4.66 21.75 3.74
C GLY A 2 -4.87 20.34 4.32
N PRO A 3 -4.97 19.28 3.50
CA PRO A 3 -5.26 17.95 4.02
C PRO A 3 -4.04 17.33 4.72
N LYS A 4 -4.38 16.48 5.69
CA LYS A 4 -3.61 15.87 6.77
C LYS A 4 -2.31 15.17 6.32
N LYS A 5 -1.15 15.60 6.86
CA LYS A 5 0.14 14.86 6.87
C LYS A 5 0.28 13.87 8.06
N VAL A 6 -0.78 13.66 8.84
CA VAL A 6 -0.69 13.01 10.15
C VAL A 6 -0.72 11.48 10.06
N VAL A 7 -1.36 10.91 9.02
CA VAL A 7 -1.57 9.46 8.92
C VAL A 7 -0.29 8.72 8.50
N SER A 8 0.48 9.24 7.53
CA SER A 8 1.72 8.58 7.09
C SER A 8 2.81 8.62 8.16
N LYS A 9 2.90 9.73 8.91
CA LYS A 9 3.87 9.88 9.99
C LYS A 9 3.64 8.88 11.11
N SER A 10 2.37 8.71 11.51
CA SER A 10 1.96 7.74 12.55
C SER A 10 2.30 6.30 12.17
N TYR A 11 2.11 5.93 10.91
CA TYR A 11 2.42 4.58 10.43
C TYR A 11 3.94 4.31 10.39
N ASN A 12 4.71 5.25 9.85
CA ASN A 12 6.17 5.13 9.79
C ASN A 12 6.81 5.13 11.19
N GLU A 13 6.20 5.80 12.17
CA GLU A 13 6.63 5.75 13.58
C GLU A 13 6.28 4.39 14.23
N ALA A 14 5.13 3.79 13.92
CA ALA A 14 4.74 2.47 14.42
C ALA A 14 5.64 1.33 13.90
N LEU A 15 6.26 1.50 12.72
CA LEU A 15 7.22 0.54 12.16
C LEU A 15 8.64 0.66 12.76
N LYS A 16 8.93 1.70 13.55
CA LYS A 16 10.23 1.87 14.24
C LYS A 16 10.27 1.08 15.55
N GLY A 17 10.33 -0.25 15.46
CA GLY A 17 10.66 -1.13 16.60
C GLY A 17 12.16 -1.36 16.75
N ASN A 18 12.65 -1.39 18.00
CA ASN A 18 14.05 -1.53 18.49
C ASN A 18 15.08 -2.16 17.52
N ASP A 19 16.25 -1.50 17.46
CA ASP A 19 17.36 -1.78 16.55
C ASP A 19 18.11 -3.10 16.87
N ASP A 20 17.94 -4.09 16.00
CA ASP A 20 18.62 -5.39 16.02
C ASP A 20 19.11 -5.80 14.62
N GLY A 21 20.15 -5.14 14.10
CA GLY A 21 20.93 -5.61 12.94
C GLY A 21 20.26 -5.66 11.56
N ARG A 22 18.92 -5.63 11.45
CA ARG A 22 18.14 -5.50 10.20
C ARG A 22 17.75 -4.05 9.91
N SER A 23 18.64 -3.11 10.20
CA SER A 23 18.32 -1.66 10.18
C SER A 23 17.94 -1.12 8.79
N TRP A 24 18.35 -1.77 7.69
CA TRP A 24 17.96 -1.38 6.33
C TRP A 24 16.53 -1.82 5.99
N ALA A 25 16.14 -3.00 6.47
CA ALA A 25 14.84 -3.61 6.20
C ALA A 25 13.71 -2.80 6.85
N LYS A 26 13.92 -2.29 8.07
CA LYS A 26 12.97 -1.39 8.76
C LYS A 26 12.94 0.04 8.20
N LYS A 27 13.88 0.41 7.31
CA LYS A 27 13.96 1.73 6.66
C LYS A 27 13.37 1.75 5.26
N VAL A 28 12.96 0.60 4.71
CA VAL A 28 12.30 0.56 3.41
C VAL A 28 10.99 1.33 3.55
N GLU A 29 10.76 2.32 2.68
CA GLU A 29 9.49 3.03 2.62
C GLU A 29 8.51 2.23 1.76
N PHE A 30 7.21 2.33 2.09
CA PHE A 30 6.19 1.67 1.30
C PHE A 30 6.05 2.36 -0.07
N PRO A 31 6.09 1.62 -1.20
CA PRO A 31 6.15 2.21 -2.53
C PRO A 31 4.86 2.95 -2.88
N ILE A 32 4.99 4.09 -3.54
CA ILE A 32 3.85 4.89 -4.04
C ILE A 32 3.36 4.31 -5.37
N PHE A 33 2.04 4.19 -5.53
CA PHE A 33 1.42 3.81 -6.80
C PHE A 33 0.78 5.02 -7.49
N GLU A 34 1.33 5.38 -8.64
CA GLU A 34 0.86 6.44 -9.54
C GLU A 34 0.59 5.82 -10.92
N ASP A 35 -0.34 4.86 -10.99
CA ASP A 35 -0.89 4.26 -12.24
C ASP A 35 0.06 3.58 -13.24
N VAL A 36 1.34 3.44 -12.93
CA VAL A 36 2.34 2.75 -13.77
C VAL A 36 2.80 1.43 -13.14
N ASP A 37 2.99 0.41 -13.98
CA ASP A 37 3.53 -0.92 -13.63
C ASP A 37 2.88 -1.53 -12.36
N PRO A 38 1.60 -1.93 -12.42
CA PRO A 38 0.92 -2.52 -11.27
C PRO A 38 1.60 -3.80 -10.79
N ILE A 39 2.22 -4.59 -11.69
CA ILE A 39 2.88 -5.86 -11.34
C ILE A 39 4.12 -5.58 -10.51
N GLY A 40 5.00 -4.67 -10.96
CA GLY A 40 6.19 -4.27 -10.22
C GLY A 40 5.84 -3.66 -8.86
N TRP A 41 4.81 -2.81 -8.81
CA TRP A 41 4.35 -2.23 -7.55
C TRP A 41 3.80 -3.27 -6.57
N ILE A 42 3.00 -4.24 -7.05
CA ILE A 42 2.49 -5.35 -6.22
C ILE A 42 3.66 -6.14 -5.62
N ALA A 43 4.66 -6.49 -6.43
CA ALA A 43 5.82 -7.26 -5.97
C ALA A 43 6.61 -6.52 -4.87
N GLN A 44 6.78 -5.20 -5.01
CA GLN A 44 7.42 -4.38 -3.97
C GLN A 44 6.57 -4.29 -2.70
N ALA A 45 5.25 -4.13 -2.84
CA ALA A 45 4.33 -4.07 -1.71
C ALA A 45 4.29 -5.40 -0.94
N GLU A 46 4.26 -6.54 -1.62
CA GLU A 46 4.29 -7.87 -0.99
C GLU A 46 5.59 -8.10 -0.21
N LYS A 47 6.73 -7.72 -0.81
CA LYS A 47 8.03 -7.81 -0.14
C LYS A 47 8.09 -6.90 1.09
N PHE A 48 7.55 -5.70 1.03
CA PHE A 48 7.44 -4.83 2.19
C PHE A 48 6.60 -5.49 3.28
N PHE A 49 5.43 -6.04 2.94
CA PHE A 49 4.56 -6.68 3.93
C PHE A 49 5.19 -7.90 4.60
N GLU A 50 5.98 -8.68 3.86
CA GLU A 50 6.73 -9.81 4.39
C GLU A 50 7.82 -9.34 5.36
N VAL A 51 8.61 -8.34 4.96
CA VAL A 51 9.73 -7.81 5.76
C VAL A 51 9.26 -7.15 7.06
N HIS A 52 8.12 -6.47 7.03
CA HIS A 52 7.56 -5.75 8.17
C HIS A 52 6.47 -6.54 8.92
N GLU A 53 6.24 -7.81 8.56
CA GLU A 53 5.24 -8.69 9.18
C GLU A 53 3.83 -8.06 9.24
N ILE A 54 3.44 -7.35 8.18
CA ILE A 54 2.17 -6.63 8.14
C ILE A 54 1.00 -7.60 8.11
N HIS A 55 0.05 -7.43 9.03
CA HIS A 55 -1.14 -8.27 9.10
C HIS A 55 -2.01 -8.16 7.84
N PRO A 56 -2.61 -9.26 7.36
CA PRO A 56 -3.45 -9.26 6.15
C PRO A 56 -4.59 -8.22 6.16
N THR A 57 -5.10 -7.87 7.34
CA THR A 57 -6.15 -6.87 7.57
C THR A 57 -5.66 -5.42 7.33
N GLU A 58 -4.36 -5.17 7.47
CA GLU A 58 -3.74 -3.85 7.37
C GLU A 58 -3.16 -3.57 5.97
N LYS A 59 -2.76 -4.62 5.23
CA LYS A 59 -2.18 -4.52 3.87
C LYS A 59 -2.98 -3.62 2.93
N LEU A 60 -4.30 -3.76 2.94
CA LEU A 60 -5.17 -2.98 2.06
C LEU A 60 -5.26 -1.50 2.47
N GLN A 61 -5.19 -1.20 3.77
CA GLN A 61 -5.13 0.20 4.23
C GLN A 61 -3.79 0.85 3.83
N LEU A 62 -2.69 0.10 3.88
CA LEU A 62 -1.38 0.57 3.44
C LEU A 62 -1.34 0.85 1.94
N ALA A 63 -1.86 -0.09 1.15
CA ALA A 63 -2.05 0.09 -0.28
C ALA A 63 -2.80 1.39 -0.58
N PHE A 64 -3.91 1.64 0.14
CA PHE A 64 -4.70 2.84 -0.07
C PHE A 64 -3.93 4.15 0.19
N VAL A 65 -3.16 4.24 1.29
CA VAL A 65 -2.42 5.47 1.61
C VAL A 65 -1.25 5.72 0.66
N SER A 66 -0.80 4.69 -0.05
CA SER A 66 0.27 4.77 -1.04
C SER A 66 -0.19 5.15 -2.44
N MET A 67 -1.51 5.11 -2.69
CA MET A 67 -2.06 5.46 -3.98
C MET A 67 -2.18 6.97 -4.17
N LYS A 68 -1.86 7.41 -5.38
CA LYS A 68 -2.00 8.79 -5.81
C LYS A 68 -2.65 8.88 -7.19
N GLY A 69 -2.87 10.12 -7.65
CA GLY A 69 -3.39 10.39 -8.99
C GLY A 69 -4.73 9.72 -9.30
N VAL A 70 -4.79 9.01 -10.42
CA VAL A 70 -6.01 8.33 -10.89
C VAL A 70 -6.30 7.07 -10.05
N ALA A 71 -5.27 6.43 -9.49
CA ALA A 71 -5.40 5.21 -8.71
C ALA A 71 -6.24 5.38 -7.44
N ILE A 72 -6.03 6.47 -6.69
CA ILE A 72 -6.80 6.71 -5.45
C ILE A 72 -8.29 6.95 -5.73
N HIS A 73 -8.64 7.56 -6.87
CA HIS A 73 -10.02 7.80 -7.27
C HIS A 73 -10.71 6.48 -7.63
N TRP A 74 -10.07 5.65 -8.45
CA TRP A 74 -10.56 4.32 -8.77
C TRP A 74 -10.75 3.47 -7.52
N PHE A 75 -9.78 3.46 -6.61
CA PHE A 75 -9.86 2.65 -5.39
C PHE A 75 -11.05 3.03 -4.50
N ARG A 76 -11.34 4.34 -4.34
CA ARG A 76 -12.51 4.81 -3.58
C ARG A 76 -13.82 4.27 -4.16
N ILE A 77 -13.95 4.30 -5.48
CA ILE A 77 -15.13 3.78 -6.19
C ILE A 77 -15.21 2.26 -6.04
N SER A 78 -14.10 1.55 -6.24
CA SER A 78 -14.03 0.09 -6.12
C SER A 78 -14.37 -0.41 -4.73
N ARG A 79 -13.94 0.30 -3.68
CA ARG A 79 -14.24 -0.04 -2.28
C ARG A 79 -15.71 0.18 -1.92
N GLN A 80 -16.35 1.21 -2.46
CA GLN A 80 -17.80 1.42 -2.27
C GLN A 80 -18.62 0.29 -2.89
N LYS A 81 -18.13 -0.29 -3.99
CA LYS A 81 -18.79 -1.42 -4.67
C LYS A 81 -18.52 -2.77 -3.99
N ASN A 82 -17.45 -2.91 -3.21
CA ASN A 82 -17.04 -4.15 -2.56
C ASN A 82 -16.70 -3.93 -1.08
N LEU A 83 -17.69 -4.09 -0.20
CA LEU A 83 -17.56 -3.85 1.25
C LEU A 83 -16.59 -4.80 1.96
N ASN A 84 -16.30 -5.97 1.38
CA ASN A 84 -15.43 -7.01 1.95
C ASN A 84 -14.05 -7.10 1.25
N SER A 85 -13.54 -6.01 0.68
CA SER A 85 -12.24 -6.03 0.01
C SER A 85 -11.13 -6.47 0.97
N THR A 86 -10.44 -7.56 0.61
CA THR A 86 -9.22 -8.05 1.25
C THR A 86 -8.05 -7.89 0.29
N TRP A 87 -6.81 -7.96 0.79
CA TRP A 87 -5.62 -7.98 -0.07
C TRP A 87 -5.71 -9.09 -1.13
N LYS A 88 -6.30 -10.25 -0.84
CA LYS A 88 -6.35 -11.41 -1.76
C LYS A 88 -6.91 -11.10 -3.16
N GLY A 89 -7.95 -10.26 -3.26
CA GLY A 89 -8.57 -9.92 -4.54
C GLY A 89 -8.05 -8.62 -5.16
N PHE A 90 -7.29 -7.84 -4.40
CA PHE A 90 -6.90 -6.50 -4.77
C PHE A 90 -5.82 -6.45 -5.89
N PRO A 91 -4.73 -7.24 -5.84
CA PRO A 91 -3.73 -7.31 -6.91
C PRO A 91 -4.34 -7.58 -8.30
N ASN A 92 -5.23 -8.58 -8.40
CA ASN A 92 -5.89 -8.89 -9.67
C ASN A 92 -6.75 -7.73 -10.18
N ALA A 93 -7.50 -7.08 -9.30
CA ALA A 93 -8.30 -5.91 -9.68
C ALA A 93 -7.43 -4.72 -10.10
N LEU A 94 -6.26 -4.57 -9.48
CA LEU A 94 -5.29 -3.53 -9.84
C LEU A 94 -4.68 -3.78 -11.22
N ILE A 95 -4.26 -5.03 -11.49
CA ILE A 95 -3.75 -5.45 -12.80
C ILE A 95 -4.82 -5.29 -13.88
N GLN A 96 -6.06 -5.72 -13.64
CA GLN A 96 -7.16 -5.53 -14.60
C GLN A 96 -7.45 -4.06 -14.91
N ARG A 97 -7.15 -3.14 -13.98
CA ARG A 97 -7.40 -1.72 -14.17
C ARG A 97 -6.24 -0.97 -14.84
N PHE A 98 -5.00 -1.34 -14.52
CA PHE A 98 -3.79 -0.58 -14.89
C PHE A 98 -2.74 -1.41 -15.65
N GLY A 99 -3.01 -2.68 -15.93
CA GLY A 99 -2.06 -3.61 -16.57
C GLY A 99 -2.06 -3.57 -18.10
N GLU A 100 -3.00 -2.86 -18.72
CA GLU A 100 -3.02 -2.58 -20.16
C GLU A 100 -2.41 -1.19 -20.41
N ASN A 101 -1.08 -1.12 -20.50
CA ASN A 101 -0.35 -0.04 -21.17
C ASN A 101 1.01 -0.53 -21.65
#